data_AF-A0AAV0WF15-F1
#
_entry.id   AF-A0AAV0WF15-F1
#
_cell.length_a   1.000
_cell.length_b   1.000
_cell.length_c   1.000
_cell.angle_alpha   90.00
_cell.angle_beta   90.00
_cell.angle_gamma   90.00
#
_symmetry.space_group_name_H-M   'P 1'
#
loop_
_entity.id
_entity.type
_entity.pdbx_description
1 polymer ?
#
loop_
_entity_poly.entity_id
_entity_poly.type
_entity_poly.pdbx_seq_one_letter_code
_entity_poly.pdbx_strand_id
1 'polypeptide(L)'
;MCEDYDKVLENKISGYCNSLNKKWTSSKRTLNVFRKYNGKWLNFNFNIGLPPRELHCNLSTSEMSLPSTSTVNGVRPIKPFIQSSDKTKRRKIKSILNENSKDKIIFATKTILYSDGNRAAADLLKQSTKYSPQRALKIKHTYNNRLSVVKPYTADEALALIIDAKLTKFSYSTQC
;
A
#
# COMPACT_ATOMS: atom_id res chain seq x y z
N MET A 1 11.28 -20.49 5.12
CA MET A 1 11.52 -19.03 5.16
C MET A 1 12.61 -18.60 6.16
N CYS A 2 13.07 -19.43 7.11
CA CYS A 2 14.27 -19.13 7.93
C CYS A 2 15.59 -19.60 7.29
N GLU A 3 15.58 -20.72 6.55
CA GLU A 3 16.80 -21.35 6.03
C GLU A 3 17.62 -20.45 5.09
N ASP A 4 16.96 -19.60 4.29
CA ASP A 4 17.67 -18.68 3.38
C ASP A 4 18.35 -17.52 4.12
N TYR A 5 17.83 -17.12 5.29
CA TYR A 5 18.38 -16.03 6.08
C TYR A 5 19.65 -16.46 6.82
N ASP A 6 19.58 -17.60 7.49
CA ASP A 6 20.71 -18.15 8.24
C ASP A 6 21.89 -18.42 7.30
N LYS A 7 21.61 -18.94 6.11
CA LYS A 7 22.63 -19.19 5.08
C LYS A 7 23.28 -17.90 4.55
N VAL A 8 22.53 -16.81 4.39
CA VAL A 8 23.09 -15.50 3.98
C VAL A 8 23.93 -14.89 5.10
N LEU A 9 23.51 -15.04 6.34
CA LEU A 9 24.23 -14.55 7.51
C LEU A 9 25.55 -15.32 7.70
N GLU A 10 25.52 -16.64 7.66
CA GLU A 10 26.69 -17.51 7.74
C GLU A 10 27.73 -17.18 6.66
N ASN A 11 27.28 -16.99 5.41
CA ASN A 11 28.17 -16.63 4.31
C ASN A 11 28.85 -15.26 4.53
N LYS A 12 28.13 -14.28 5.06
CA LYS A 12 28.70 -12.95 5.38
C LYS A 12 29.68 -13.00 6.55
N ILE A 13 29.33 -13.73 7.61
CA ILE A 13 30.22 -13.94 8.77
C ILE A 13 31.49 -14.66 8.33
N SER A 14 31.36 -15.73 7.55
CA SER A 14 32.47 -16.47 6.97
C SER A 14 33.38 -15.57 6.11
N GLY A 15 32.80 -14.73 5.25
CA GLY A 15 33.53 -13.75 4.45
C GLY A 15 34.30 -12.72 5.29
N TYR A 16 33.70 -12.26 6.39
CA TYR A 16 34.35 -11.36 7.34
C TYR A 16 35.52 -12.06 8.04
N CYS A 17 35.33 -13.25 8.57
CA CYS A 17 36.38 -14.05 9.22
C CYS A 17 37.56 -14.32 8.28
N ASN A 18 37.28 -14.64 7.02
CA ASN A 18 38.31 -14.83 6.00
C ASN A 18 39.10 -13.53 5.72
N SER A 19 38.42 -12.39 5.65
CA SER A 19 39.06 -11.08 5.46
C SER A 19 39.88 -10.67 6.68
N LEU A 20 39.39 -10.95 7.89
CA LEU A 20 40.10 -10.75 9.15
C LEU A 20 41.38 -11.58 9.18
N ASN A 21 41.29 -12.88 8.89
CA ASN A 21 42.44 -13.78 8.89
C ASN A 21 43.50 -13.39 7.85
N LYS A 22 43.09 -12.95 6.66
CA LYS A 22 44.02 -12.41 5.65
C LYS A 22 44.75 -11.18 6.17
N LYS A 23 44.02 -10.19 6.68
CA LYS A 23 44.60 -8.94 7.22
C LYS A 23 45.48 -9.18 8.45
N TRP A 24 45.11 -10.14 9.29
CA TRP A 24 45.89 -10.57 10.45
C TRP A 24 47.22 -11.18 10.03
N THR A 25 47.19 -12.06 9.03
CA THR A 25 48.38 -12.68 8.46
C THR A 25 49.29 -11.67 7.76
N SER A 26 48.73 -10.74 6.98
CA SER A 26 49.48 -9.64 6.35
C SER A 26 50.12 -8.69 7.36
N SER A 27 49.56 -8.60 8.57
CA SER A 27 50.12 -7.82 9.68
C SER A 27 51.12 -8.61 10.53
N LYS A 28 51.64 -9.73 9.99
CA LYS A 28 52.55 -10.66 10.69
C LYS A 28 52.00 -11.14 12.04
N ARG A 29 50.68 -11.21 12.17
CA ARG A 29 49.98 -11.56 13.42
C ARG A 29 50.40 -10.69 14.61
N THR A 30 50.78 -9.43 14.36
CA THR A 30 51.17 -8.47 15.39
C THR A 30 50.06 -7.45 15.60
N LEU A 31 49.54 -7.36 16.83
CA LEU A 31 48.36 -6.54 17.15
C LEU A 31 48.56 -5.04 16.88
N ASN A 32 49.72 -4.50 17.24
CA ASN A 32 50.04 -3.08 17.03
C ASN A 32 50.10 -2.71 15.54
N VAL A 33 50.71 -3.58 14.73
CA VAL A 33 50.79 -3.42 13.27
C VAL A 33 49.38 -3.55 12.67
N PHE A 34 48.62 -4.56 13.09
CA PHE A 34 47.27 -4.79 12.61
C PHE A 34 46.35 -3.59 12.86
N ARG A 35 46.34 -3.04 14.08
CA ARG A 35 45.52 -1.86 14.43
C ARG A 35 45.96 -0.62 13.66
N LYS A 36 47.27 -0.39 13.51
CA LYS A 36 47.81 0.76 12.78
C LYS A 36 47.34 0.78 11.31
N TYR A 37 47.38 -0.36 10.62
CA TYR A 37 47.06 -0.43 9.19
C TYR A 37 45.59 -0.74 8.90
N ASN A 38 44.88 -1.43 9.80
CA ASN A 38 43.49 -1.85 9.58
C ASN A 38 42.47 -1.11 10.47
N GLY A 39 42.87 -0.10 11.24
CA GLY A 39 41.96 0.65 12.11
C GLY A 39 40.75 1.24 11.38
N LYS A 40 40.95 1.80 10.18
CA LYS A 40 39.84 2.30 9.34
C LYS A 40 38.87 1.19 8.92
N TRP A 41 39.38 -0.02 8.71
CA TRP A 41 38.57 -1.19 8.35
C TRP A 41 37.80 -1.74 9.56
N LEU A 42 38.40 -1.71 10.76
CA LEU A 42 37.74 -2.09 12.01
C LEU A 42 36.64 -1.10 12.41
N ASN A 43 36.83 0.19 12.11
CA ASN A 43 35.83 1.24 12.36
C ASN A 43 34.69 1.24 11.32
N PHE A 44 34.77 0.40 10.29
CA PHE A 44 33.68 0.26 9.33
C PHE A 44 32.56 -0.55 9.97
N ASN A 45 31.37 0.05 10.06
CA ASN A 45 30.20 -0.65 10.58
C ASN A 45 29.90 -1.87 9.70
N PHE A 46 29.86 -3.05 10.31
CA PHE A 46 29.46 -4.28 9.64
C PHE A 46 27.95 -4.24 9.39
N ASN A 47 27.55 -3.52 8.35
CA ASN A 47 26.17 -3.45 7.91
C ASN A 47 25.85 -4.77 7.21
N ILE A 48 25.38 -5.74 7.99
CA ILE A 48 24.58 -6.84 7.44
C ILE A 48 23.39 -6.14 6.81
N GLY A 49 23.41 -5.97 5.48
CA GLY A 49 22.25 -5.53 4.73
C GLY A 49 21.13 -6.52 4.96
N LEU A 50 20.40 -6.30 6.05
CA LEU A 50 19.16 -6.94 6.40
C LEU A 50 18.12 -6.25 5.50
N PRO A 51 17.23 -6.98 4.81
CA PRO A 51 15.91 -6.39 4.59
C PRO A 51 15.40 -6.01 5.99
N PRO A 52 14.82 -4.81 6.19
CA PRO A 52 14.30 -4.41 7.49
C PRO A 52 13.48 -5.58 8.03
N ARG A 53 14.00 -6.23 9.07
CA ARG A 53 13.19 -7.10 9.91
C ARG A 53 12.14 -6.13 10.42
N GLU A 54 10.89 -6.30 9.99
CA GLU A 54 9.79 -5.47 10.46
C GLU A 54 9.74 -5.66 11.97
N LEU A 55 10.44 -4.76 12.68
CA LEU A 55 10.24 -4.53 14.07
C LEU A 55 8.84 -3.98 14.13
N HIS A 56 7.93 -4.85 14.53
CA HIS A 56 6.65 -4.49 15.10
C HIS A 56 6.91 -3.46 16.21
N CYS A 57 6.84 -2.17 15.86
CA CYS A 57 6.75 -1.08 16.80
C CYS A 57 5.58 -0.21 16.33
N ASN A 58 4.45 -0.35 17.00
CA ASN A 58 3.40 0.64 16.97
C ASN A 58 4.00 1.99 17.38
N LEU A 59 4.03 2.97 16.49
CA LEU A 59 4.03 4.36 16.92
C LEU A 59 3.28 5.20 15.90
N SER A 60 2.09 5.61 16.33
CA SER A 60 1.26 6.61 15.70
C SER A 60 2.00 7.94 15.56
N THR A 61 1.43 8.77 14.69
CA THR A 61 1.50 10.23 14.66
C THR A 61 2.48 10.81 13.64
N SER A 62 1.89 11.26 12.53
CA SER A 62 2.19 12.51 11.82
C SER A 62 3.60 13.07 12.01
N GLU A 63 4.41 13.01 10.95
CA GLU A 63 5.19 14.19 10.57
C GLU A 63 5.57 14.18 9.08
N MET A 64 5.45 15.36 8.52
CA MET A 64 5.66 15.77 7.15
C MET A 64 7.18 15.87 6.87
N SER A 65 7.60 15.63 5.60
CA SER A 65 8.91 15.96 4.98
C SER A 65 10.11 15.08 5.41
N LEU A 66 11.04 14.58 4.57
CA LEU A 66 11.69 15.01 3.32
C LEU A 66 12.12 13.78 2.47
N PRO A 67 12.28 13.88 1.13
CA PRO A 67 12.91 12.82 0.35
C PRO A 67 14.44 12.90 0.48
N SER A 68 15.03 12.10 1.37
CA SER A 68 16.50 11.93 1.40
C SER A 68 16.97 11.19 0.15
N THR A 69 17.52 11.96 -0.78
CA THR A 69 18.38 11.48 -1.86
C THR A 69 19.75 11.20 -1.26
N SER A 70 19.97 9.99 -0.75
CA SER A 70 21.31 9.48 -0.49
C SER A 70 21.50 8.18 -1.22
N THR A 71 22.12 8.28 -2.41
CA THR A 71 22.59 7.17 -3.23
C THR A 71 23.64 6.38 -2.48
N VAL A 72 23.23 5.27 -1.87
CA VAL A 72 24.13 4.20 -1.46
C VAL A 72 24.33 3.27 -2.67
N ASN A 73 25.49 3.40 -3.30
CA ASN A 73 26.15 2.42 -4.18
C ASN A 73 25.30 1.79 -5.29
N GLY A 74 25.23 2.44 -6.47
CA GLY A 74 24.93 1.76 -7.74
C GLY A 74 23.51 1.21 -7.95
N VAL A 75 22.60 1.39 -7.00
CA VAL A 75 21.22 0.92 -7.12
C VAL A 75 20.36 2.01 -7.76
N ARG A 76 19.54 1.63 -8.74
CA ARG A 76 18.52 2.52 -9.33
C ARG A 76 17.65 3.11 -8.20
N PRO A 77 17.44 4.44 -8.15
CA PRO A 77 16.56 5.07 -7.16
C PRO A 77 15.20 4.39 -7.09
N ILE A 78 14.82 3.94 -5.89
CA ILE A 78 13.54 3.26 -5.67
C ILE A 78 12.48 4.34 -5.46
N LYS A 79 11.51 4.41 -6.37
CA LYS A 79 10.36 5.31 -6.20
C LYS A 79 9.51 4.89 -4.99
N PRO A 80 8.97 5.84 -4.22
CA PRO A 80 8.04 5.53 -3.13
C PRO A 80 6.79 4.83 -3.67
N PHE A 81 6.05 4.12 -2.81
CA PHE A 81 4.89 3.32 -3.22
C PHE A 81 3.85 4.15 -3.99
N ILE A 82 3.51 5.34 -3.48
CA ILE A 82 2.50 6.25 -4.06
C ILE A 82 2.86 6.64 -5.50
N GLN A 83 4.13 6.97 -5.76
CA GLN A 83 4.66 7.44 -7.05
C GLN A 83 5.08 6.30 -8.00
N SER A 84 4.94 5.04 -7.58
CA SER A 84 5.25 3.88 -8.40
C SER A 84 4.13 3.59 -9.41
N SER A 85 4.47 3.01 -10.57
CA SER A 85 3.47 2.52 -11.54
C SER A 85 2.64 1.38 -10.96
N ASP A 86 1.43 1.14 -11.48
CA ASP A 86 0.54 0.07 -10.99
C ASP A 86 1.17 -1.31 -11.10
N LYS A 87 1.91 -1.59 -12.17
CA LYS A 87 2.70 -2.83 -12.31
C LYS A 87 3.68 -3.01 -11.14
N THR A 88 4.34 -1.93 -10.74
CA THR A 88 5.30 -1.94 -9.63
C THR A 88 4.60 -2.05 -8.28
N LYS A 89 3.47 -1.35 -8.08
CA LYS A 89 2.64 -1.46 -6.88
C LYS A 89 2.15 -2.89 -6.67
N ARG A 90 1.64 -3.54 -7.73
CA ARG A 90 1.22 -4.96 -7.71
C ARG A 90 2.36 -5.90 -7.31
N ARG A 91 3.57 -5.67 -7.82
CA ARG A 91 4.75 -6.46 -7.43
C ARG A 91 5.12 -6.25 -5.95
N LYS A 92 5.07 -4.99 -5.46
CA LYS A 92 5.39 -4.65 -4.08
C LYS A 92 4.40 -5.25 -3.06
N ILE A 93 3.10 -5.31 -3.38
CA ILE A 93 2.07 -5.88 -2.47
C ILE A 93 1.96 -7.41 -2.54
N LYS A 94 2.70 -8.08 -3.43
CA LYS A 94 2.55 -9.53 -3.68
C LYS A 94 2.86 -10.36 -2.43
N SER A 95 3.85 -9.97 -1.62
CA SER A 95 4.14 -10.63 -0.35
C SER A 95 2.95 -10.53 0.61
N ILE A 96 2.43 -9.32 0.79
CA ILE A 96 1.28 -9.03 1.67
C ILE A 96 0.06 -9.86 1.27
N LEU A 97 -0.22 -9.98 -0.03
CA LEU A 97 -1.34 -10.76 -0.55
C LEU A 97 -1.17 -12.27 -0.33
N ASN A 98 0.06 -12.78 -0.37
CA ASN A 98 0.34 -14.20 -0.17
C ASN A 98 0.30 -14.59 1.31
N GLU A 99 0.72 -13.69 2.20
CA GLU A 99 0.82 -13.93 3.63
C GLU A 99 -0.50 -13.74 4.38
N ASN A 100 -1.42 -12.93 3.83
CA ASN A 100 -2.65 -12.55 4.52
C ASN A 100 -3.90 -12.99 3.77
N SER A 101 -4.86 -13.52 4.52
CA SER A 101 -6.21 -13.79 3.99
C SER A 101 -6.92 -12.49 3.60
N LYS A 102 -7.78 -12.60 2.58
CA LYS A 102 -8.64 -11.52 2.08
C LYS A 102 -9.40 -10.81 3.22
N ASP A 103 -9.97 -11.57 4.16
CA ASP A 103 -10.78 -11.01 5.25
C ASP A 103 -9.94 -10.17 6.22
N LYS A 104 -8.70 -10.60 6.47
CA LYS A 104 -7.75 -9.88 7.31
C LYS A 104 -7.37 -8.53 6.68
N ILE A 105 -7.16 -8.52 5.36
CA ILE A 105 -6.86 -7.28 4.62
C ILE A 105 -8.05 -6.33 4.63
N ILE A 106 -9.28 -6.84 4.42
CA ILE A 106 -10.50 -6.02 4.47
C ILE A 106 -10.67 -5.40 5.87
N PHE A 107 -10.47 -6.18 6.92
CA PHE A 107 -10.59 -5.71 8.29
C PHE A 107 -9.50 -4.67 8.65
N ALA A 108 -8.25 -4.91 8.25
CA ALA A 108 -7.15 -3.97 8.44
C ALA A 108 -7.45 -2.64 7.73
N THR A 109 -7.88 -2.70 6.47
CA THR A 109 -8.26 -1.49 5.69
C THR A 109 -9.38 -0.72 6.37
N LYS A 110 -10.41 -1.43 6.86
CA LYS A 110 -11.52 -0.82 7.59
C LYS A 110 -11.04 -0.11 8.86
N THR A 111 -10.12 -0.72 9.59
CA THR A 111 -9.57 -0.18 10.84
C THR A 111 -8.79 1.11 10.58
N ILE A 112 -7.95 1.13 9.54
CA ILE A 112 -7.21 2.32 9.11
C ILE A 112 -8.18 3.44 8.70
N LEU A 113 -9.22 3.13 7.93
CA LEU A 113 -10.20 4.15 7.53
C LEU A 113 -10.97 4.73 8.73
N TYR A 114 -11.20 3.95 9.79
CA TYR A 114 -11.78 4.49 11.03
C TYR A 114 -10.80 5.38 11.79
N SER A 115 -9.52 4.99 11.91
CA SER A 115 -8.50 5.81 12.59
C SER A 115 -8.26 7.12 11.86
N ASP A 116 -8.37 7.12 10.54
CA ASP A 116 -8.21 8.31 9.69
C ASP A 116 -9.46 9.22 9.72
N GLY A 117 -10.51 8.86 10.45
CA GLY A 117 -11.78 9.60 10.50
C GLY A 117 -12.68 9.40 9.27
N ASN A 118 -12.25 8.62 8.28
CA ASN A 118 -12.97 8.33 7.03
C ASN A 118 -14.04 7.24 7.20
N ARG A 119 -15.00 7.49 8.11
CA ARG A 119 -16.06 6.54 8.47
C ARG A 119 -16.93 6.14 7.27
N ALA A 120 -17.28 7.10 6.41
CA ALA A 120 -18.09 6.84 5.22
C ALA A 120 -17.41 5.86 4.24
N ALA A 121 -16.09 5.97 4.06
CA ALA A 121 -15.33 5.05 3.22
C ALA A 121 -15.27 3.64 3.83
N ALA A 122 -15.09 3.53 5.15
CA ALA A 122 -15.13 2.25 5.86
C ALA A 122 -16.50 1.57 5.72
N ASP A 123 -17.59 2.33 5.79
CA ASP A 123 -18.95 1.82 5.61
C ASP A 123 -19.21 1.37 4.16
N LEU A 124 -18.73 2.11 3.15
CA LEU A 124 -18.81 1.66 1.75
C LEU A 124 -18.03 0.35 1.51
N LEU A 125 -16.84 0.23 2.11
CA LEU A 125 -16.08 -1.01 2.07
C LEU A 125 -16.87 -2.16 2.72
N LYS A 126 -17.52 -1.92 3.86
CA LYS A 126 -18.40 -2.89 4.52
C LYS A 126 -19.59 -3.28 3.63
N GLN A 127 -20.23 -2.31 2.98
CA GLN A 127 -21.38 -2.56 2.09
C GLN A 127 -20.99 -3.42 0.87
N SER A 128 -19.83 -3.16 0.29
CA SER A 128 -19.33 -3.87 -0.89
C SER A 128 -18.76 -5.26 -0.58
N THR A 129 -18.16 -5.45 0.60
CA THR A 129 -17.48 -6.71 0.95
C THR A 129 -18.33 -7.66 1.80
N LYS A 130 -19.05 -7.17 2.82
CA LYS A 130 -19.76 -8.02 3.79
C LYS A 130 -21.16 -8.41 3.34
N TYR A 131 -21.90 -7.51 2.70
CA TYR A 131 -23.33 -7.72 2.42
C TYR A 131 -23.56 -8.32 1.04
N SER A 132 -23.17 -7.63 -0.04
CA SER A 132 -23.29 -8.19 -1.39
C SER A 132 -22.52 -7.34 -2.42
N PRO A 133 -21.82 -7.96 -3.39
CA PRO A 133 -21.19 -7.23 -4.49
C PRO A 133 -22.22 -6.49 -5.36
N GLN A 134 -23.47 -7.00 -5.47
CA GLN A 134 -24.54 -6.32 -6.21
C GLN A 134 -24.92 -4.98 -5.56
N ARG A 135 -24.74 -4.84 -4.24
CA ARG A 135 -25.00 -3.59 -3.54
C ARG A 135 -24.04 -2.49 -3.96
N ALA A 136 -22.77 -2.83 -4.22
CA ALA A 136 -21.79 -1.89 -4.77
C ALA A 136 -22.19 -1.42 -6.18
N LEU A 137 -22.69 -2.33 -7.01
CA LEU A 137 -23.23 -1.99 -8.34
C LEU A 137 -24.44 -1.06 -8.22
N LYS A 138 -25.38 -1.34 -7.31
CA LYS A 138 -26.54 -0.49 -7.06
C LYS A 138 -26.12 0.92 -6.62
N ILE A 139 -25.17 1.04 -5.70
CA ILE A 139 -24.62 2.33 -5.28
C ILE A 139 -24.03 3.09 -6.48
N LYS A 140 -23.22 2.42 -7.31
CA LYS A 140 -22.65 3.01 -8.53
C LYS A 140 -23.74 3.49 -9.50
N HIS A 141 -24.75 2.68 -9.76
CA HIS A 141 -25.87 3.04 -10.65
C HIS A 141 -26.65 4.24 -10.11
N THR A 142 -26.97 4.24 -8.82
CA THR A 142 -27.70 5.38 -8.20
C THR A 142 -26.89 6.67 -8.25
N TYR A 143 -25.57 6.60 -8.07
CA TYR A 143 -24.70 7.77 -8.19
C TYR A 143 -24.68 8.32 -9.62
N ASN A 144 -24.51 7.44 -10.61
CA ASN A 144 -24.51 7.84 -12.02
C ASN A 144 -25.89 8.39 -12.47
N ASN A 145 -26.99 7.78 -12.02
CA ASN A 145 -28.34 8.23 -12.37
C ASN A 145 -28.76 9.50 -11.62
N ARG A 146 -28.17 9.81 -10.46
CA ARG A 146 -28.40 11.13 -9.83
C ARG A 146 -27.87 12.29 -10.69
N LEU A 147 -26.90 12.02 -11.56
CA LEU A 147 -26.36 13.00 -12.49
C LEU A 147 -27.18 13.11 -13.78
N SER A 148 -28.12 12.18 -14.04
CA SER A 148 -29.10 12.41 -15.10
C SER A 148 -30.06 13.47 -14.61
N VAL A 149 -29.91 14.69 -15.11
CA VAL A 149 -30.86 15.79 -14.94
C VAL A 149 -32.24 15.23 -15.29
N VAL A 150 -33.20 15.38 -14.37
CA VAL A 150 -34.60 15.05 -14.64
C VAL A 150 -35.00 15.87 -15.86
N LYS A 151 -35.13 15.21 -17.01
CA LYS A 151 -35.53 15.88 -18.24
C LYS A 151 -37.03 16.17 -18.12
N PRO A 152 -37.48 17.43 -18.17
CA PRO A 152 -38.89 17.71 -18.22
C PRO A 152 -39.49 17.02 -19.46
N TYR A 153 -40.70 16.50 -19.31
CA TYR A 153 -41.43 15.92 -20.43
C TYR A 153 -41.61 16.96 -21.53
N THR A 154 -41.40 16.54 -22.77
CA THR A 154 -41.85 17.34 -23.93
C THR A 154 -43.37 17.34 -24.02
N ALA A 155 -43.96 18.30 -24.74
CA ALA A 155 -45.42 18.42 -24.84
C ALA A 155 -46.07 17.13 -25.36
N ASP A 156 -45.44 16.45 -26.32
CA ASP A 156 -45.92 15.20 -26.89
C ASP A 156 -45.78 14.02 -25.92
N GLU A 157 -44.67 13.94 -25.17
CA GLU A 157 -44.50 12.91 -24.13
C GLU A 157 -45.49 13.10 -22.97
N ALA A 158 -45.77 14.35 -22.59
CA ALA A 158 -46.79 14.66 -21.60
C ALA A 158 -48.19 14.30 -22.09
N LEU A 159 -48.51 14.57 -23.36
CA LEU A 159 -49.78 14.17 -23.98
C LEU A 159 -49.92 12.65 -24.03
N ALA A 160 -48.86 11.93 -24.43
CA ALA A 160 -48.85 10.47 -24.43
C ALA A 160 -49.09 9.91 -23.02
N LEU A 161 -48.45 10.49 -22.00
CA LEU A 161 -48.64 10.10 -20.60
C LEU A 161 -50.08 10.33 -20.11
N ILE A 162 -50.72 11.44 -20.51
CA ILE A 162 -52.14 11.71 -20.19
C ILE A 162 -53.04 10.63 -20.80
N ILE A 163 -52.78 10.23 -22.04
CA ILE A 163 -53.56 9.22 -22.77
C ILE A 163 -53.36 7.83 -22.16
N ASP A 164 -52.11 7.41 -21.94
CA ASP A 164 -51.76 6.08 -21.42
C ASP A 164 -52.26 5.88 -19.98
N ALA A 165 -52.12 6.91 -19.15
CA ALA A 165 -52.61 6.88 -17.77
C ALA A 165 -54.12 7.16 -17.66
N LYS A 166 -54.82 7.41 -18.78
CA LYS A 166 -56.25 7.76 -18.85
C LYS A 166 -56.62 8.92 -17.91
N LEU A 167 -55.73 9.91 -17.80
CA LEU A 167 -55.93 11.06 -16.93
C LEU A 167 -56.92 12.03 -17.58
N THR A 168 -57.87 12.52 -16.79
CA THR A 168 -58.69 13.66 -17.20
C THR A 168 -57.86 14.94 -17.12
N LYS A 169 -58.19 15.94 -17.94
CA LYS A 169 -57.53 17.25 -17.92
C LYS A 169 -57.43 17.84 -16.50
N PHE A 170 -58.51 17.71 -15.72
CA PHE A 170 -58.57 18.19 -14.35
C PHE A 170 -57.63 17.44 -13.40
N SER A 171 -57.55 16.11 -13.53
CA SER A 171 -56.64 15.28 -12.74
C SER A 171 -55.18 15.57 -13.06
N TYR A 172 -54.86 15.84 -14.33
CA TYR A 172 -53.50 16.20 -14.73
C TYR A 172 -53.10 17.58 -14.19
N SER A 173 -53.99 18.59 -14.32
CA SER A 173 -53.72 19.96 -13.86
C SER A 173 -53.66 20.14 -12.34
N THR A 174 -54.09 19.14 -11.56
CA THR A 174 -54.06 19.18 -10.09
C THR A 174 -52.88 18.42 -9.47
N GLN A 175 -52.22 17.55 -10.24
CA GLN A 175 -51.09 16.73 -9.78
C GLN A 175 -49.72 17.25 -10.25
N CYS A 176 -49.70 18.17 -11.20
CA CYS A 176 -48.50 18.87 -11.72
C CYS A 176 -48.60 20.35 -11.38
#